data_AF-A0A3M1QFE2-F1
#
_entry.id   AF-A0A3M1QFE2-F1
#
_cell.length_a   1.000
_cell.length_b   1.000
_cell.length_c   1.000
_cell.angle_alpha   90.00
_cell.angle_beta   90.00
_cell.angle_gamma   90.00
#
_symmetry.space_group_name_H-M   'P 1'
#
loop_
_entity.id
_entity.type
_entity.pdbx_description
1 polymer ?
#
loop_
_entity_poly.entity_id
_entity_poly.type
_entity_poly.pdbx_seq_one_letter_code
_entity_poly.pdbx_strand_id
1 'polypeptide(L)'
;MSETASSTRTRPATPAALVRDAVAGLLTAFHRTALYPADHPASRGAVAETAEALATVAAANGGLEMAVVDDRLLIAGYPQGENEVRSPGGLRELHRWGIEGLSLWPGLTSEEVAALFEILRRRPAEGEDAARLLAQAGASHIRVGRIQSGGPTASAAPAVRLYREAVAAIASIHEQAETHHTVDLSQAQEIVAAVVEDQRRGGQLQALTWLKSHDDYTFTHVLNVCILTVAQARTLGLPEERLATIGVAALLHDTGKCFVPPELLRKPGKLTPAEFEVVKQHPALGAKLLRTIPQVDDLTVLVAYEHHMRYDGGGYPERAHPRTPNLASRLCTIADYYDALRTIRSYKKEITPDEALKIMSQGAGTVLDPVLFKHFVDMVGLYPRGCVVQLSDGSTAVVVATRPGFATRPTVRVVTGSDGALLAEPRVVDLAATHGDAALAVERALDPETVPFTPEAYV
;
A
#
# COMPACT_ATOMS: atom_id res chain seq x y z
N MET A 1 -15.04 48.31 32.18
CA MET A 1 -16.29 47.77 31.62
C MET A 1 -15.92 47.00 30.36
N SER A 2 -16.30 45.72 30.35
CA SER A 2 -16.41 44.79 29.21
C SER A 2 -15.14 44.42 28.42
N GLU A 3 -14.53 43.31 28.85
CA GLU A 3 -13.90 42.34 27.93
C GLU A 3 -14.99 41.71 27.04
N THR A 4 -14.69 41.53 25.76
CA THR A 4 -15.45 40.64 24.87
C THR A 4 -14.48 39.64 24.26
N ALA A 5 -14.60 38.39 24.71
CA ALA A 5 -13.89 37.23 24.21
C ALA A 5 -14.30 36.93 22.76
N SER A 6 -13.31 36.77 21.86
CA SER A 6 -13.51 36.24 20.51
C SER A 6 -13.15 34.76 20.50
N SER A 7 -14.18 33.92 20.49
CA SER A 7 -14.10 32.47 20.33
C SER A 7 -13.70 32.12 18.88
N THR A 8 -12.47 31.64 18.69
CA THR A 8 -12.05 30.93 17.48
C THR A 8 -12.74 29.57 17.44
N ARG A 9 -13.79 29.43 16.61
CA ARG A 9 -14.42 28.15 16.30
C ARG A 9 -13.52 27.35 15.36
N THR A 10 -12.74 26.43 15.91
CA THR A 10 -12.10 25.33 15.18
C THR A 10 -13.17 24.47 14.50
N ARG A 11 -13.03 24.24 13.20
CA ARG A 11 -13.89 23.31 12.45
C ARG A 11 -13.65 21.88 12.98
N PRO A 12 -14.69 21.04 13.14
CA PRO A 12 -14.52 19.68 13.65
C PRO A 12 -13.66 18.85 12.69
N ALA A 13 -12.62 18.22 13.24
CA ALA A 13 -11.76 17.30 12.50
C ALA A 13 -12.59 16.13 11.95
N THR A 14 -12.26 15.66 10.74
CA THR A 14 -12.90 14.48 10.14
C THR A 14 -12.62 13.24 10.99
N PRO A 15 -13.53 12.25 11.08
CA PRO A 15 -13.32 11.03 11.88
C PRO A 15 -11.99 10.32 11.61
N ALA A 16 -11.57 10.24 10.34
CA ALA A 16 -10.28 9.65 9.95
C ALA A 16 -9.05 10.41 10.47
N ALA A 17 -9.11 11.74 10.46
CA ALA A 17 -8.04 12.58 11.00
C ALA A 17 -7.91 12.40 12.52
N LEU A 18 -9.04 12.35 13.25
CA LEU A 18 -9.04 12.10 14.70
C LEU A 18 -8.40 10.75 15.05
N VAL A 19 -8.67 9.71 14.26
CA VAL A 19 -8.08 8.38 14.46
C VAL A 19 -6.59 8.40 14.19
N ARG A 20 -6.17 8.96 13.06
CA ARG A 20 -4.76 9.08 12.71
C ARG A 20 -3.97 9.87 13.74
N ASP A 21 -4.51 11.00 14.21
CA ASP A 21 -3.86 11.85 15.20
C ASP A 21 -3.76 11.14 16.56
N ALA A 22 -4.76 10.35 16.96
CA ALA A 22 -4.69 9.52 18.17
C ALA A 22 -3.61 8.43 18.06
N VAL A 23 -3.48 7.79 16.89
CA VAL A 23 -2.46 6.76 16.62
C VAL A 23 -1.05 7.35 16.52
N ALA A 24 -0.89 8.52 15.89
CA ALA A 24 0.37 9.25 15.88
C ALA A 24 0.76 9.72 17.30
N GLY A 25 -0.24 10.14 18.09
CA GLY A 25 -0.11 10.45 19.51
C GLY A 25 0.44 9.28 20.32
N LEU A 26 -0.04 8.05 20.09
CA LEU A 26 0.47 6.84 20.72
C LEU A 26 1.98 6.66 20.51
N LEU A 27 2.45 6.76 19.27
CA LEU A 27 3.87 6.56 18.93
C LEU A 27 4.74 7.69 19.51
N THR A 28 4.24 8.92 19.48
CA THR A 28 4.91 10.10 20.05
C THR A 28 5.01 10.03 21.57
N ALA A 29 3.92 9.65 22.24
CA ALA A 29 3.88 9.49 23.67
C ALA A 29 4.76 8.35 24.14
N PHE A 30 4.80 7.24 23.39
CA PHE A 30 5.74 6.16 23.66
C PHE A 30 7.19 6.65 23.63
N HIS A 31 7.58 7.38 22.57
CA HIS A 31 8.92 7.95 22.49
C HIS A 31 9.22 8.93 23.64
N ARG A 32 8.27 9.79 24.02
CA ARG A 32 8.42 10.70 25.17
C ARG A 32 8.59 9.97 26.50
N THR A 33 7.84 8.90 26.73
CA THR A 33 7.96 8.10 27.95
C THR A 33 9.25 7.30 28.00
N ALA A 34 9.92 7.05 26.87
CA ALA A 34 11.28 6.49 26.87
C ALA A 34 12.32 7.47 27.44
N LEU A 35 12.09 8.79 27.34
CA LEU A 35 13.02 9.85 27.77
C LEU A 35 12.95 10.16 29.28
N TYR A 36 11.82 9.88 29.93
CA TYR A 36 11.58 10.24 31.33
C TYR A 36 11.07 9.03 32.15
N PRO A 37 11.34 8.97 33.46
CA PRO A 37 10.73 7.97 34.35
C PRO A 37 9.19 7.98 34.34
N ALA A 38 8.56 6.87 34.70
CA ALA A 38 7.09 6.72 34.67
C ALA A 38 6.36 7.69 35.62
N ASP A 39 7.01 8.08 36.71
CA ASP A 39 6.52 9.04 37.70
C ASP A 39 6.79 10.51 37.33
N HIS A 40 7.41 10.77 36.18
CA HIS A 40 7.62 12.14 35.71
C HIS A 40 6.29 12.76 35.20
N PRO A 41 5.97 14.02 35.54
CA PRO A 41 4.74 14.68 35.11
C PRO A 41 4.51 14.66 33.58
N ALA A 42 5.59 14.80 32.80
CA ALA A 42 5.50 14.75 31.34
C ALA A 42 5.16 13.34 30.80
N SER A 43 5.61 12.27 31.47
CA SER A 43 5.26 10.89 31.13
C SER A 43 3.80 10.60 31.46
N ARG A 44 3.36 10.99 32.67
CA ARG A 44 1.96 10.82 33.10
C ARG A 44 1.00 11.61 32.20
N GLY A 45 1.35 12.86 31.87
CA GLY A 45 0.57 13.70 30.96
C GLY A 45 0.46 13.07 29.57
N ALA A 46 1.58 12.63 28.98
CA ALA A 46 1.57 12.00 27.67
C ALA A 46 0.76 10.69 27.61
N VAL A 47 0.83 9.87 28.66
CA VAL A 47 0.01 8.64 28.77
C VAL A 47 -1.47 8.98 28.90
N ALA A 48 -1.84 9.93 29.75
CA ALA A 48 -3.23 10.31 29.96
C ALA A 48 -3.86 10.90 28.69
N GLU A 49 -3.18 11.84 28.02
CA GLU A 49 -3.62 12.45 26.76
C GLU A 49 -3.80 11.40 25.66
N THR A 50 -2.86 10.46 25.56
CA THR A 50 -2.91 9.35 24.58
C THR A 50 -4.06 8.40 24.87
N ALA A 51 -4.25 8.01 26.14
CA ALA A 51 -5.32 7.12 26.55
C ALA A 51 -6.70 7.75 26.27
N GLU A 52 -6.87 9.04 26.56
CA GLU A 52 -8.11 9.77 26.27
C GLU A 52 -8.41 9.83 24.76
N ALA A 53 -7.40 10.17 23.95
CA ALA A 53 -7.55 10.22 22.49
C ALA A 53 -7.91 8.85 21.90
N LEU A 54 -7.19 7.79 22.31
CA LEU A 54 -7.45 6.43 21.84
C LEU A 54 -8.77 5.87 22.35
N ALA A 55 -9.17 6.16 23.59
CA ALA A 55 -10.46 5.74 24.15
C ALA A 55 -11.62 6.42 23.42
N THR A 56 -11.50 7.71 23.11
CA THR A 56 -12.50 8.46 22.34
C THR A 56 -12.68 7.85 20.94
N VAL A 57 -11.56 7.55 20.27
CA VAL A 57 -11.56 6.93 18.95
C VAL A 57 -12.11 5.51 18.99
N ALA A 58 -11.69 4.69 19.95
CA ALA A 58 -12.17 3.31 20.09
C ALA A 58 -13.68 3.29 20.39
N ALA A 59 -14.17 4.16 21.28
CA ALA A 59 -15.60 4.26 21.59
C ALA A 59 -16.43 4.69 20.37
N ALA A 60 -15.94 5.63 19.57
CA ALA A 60 -16.64 6.10 18.36
C ALA A 60 -16.71 5.05 17.25
N ASN A 61 -15.74 4.13 17.18
CA ASN A 61 -15.59 3.16 16.11
C ASN A 61 -15.90 1.71 16.51
N GLY A 62 -16.27 1.47 17.78
CA GLY A 62 -16.47 0.11 18.32
C GLY A 62 -15.16 -0.67 18.53
N GLY A 63 -14.02 0.02 18.47
CA GLY A 63 -12.66 -0.53 18.54
C GLY A 63 -11.71 0.20 17.59
N LEU A 64 -10.41 0.02 17.80
CA LEU A 64 -9.35 0.48 16.92
C LEU A 64 -8.35 -0.65 16.71
N GLU A 65 -8.21 -1.11 15.48
CA GLU A 65 -7.27 -2.16 15.10
C GLU A 65 -6.16 -1.60 14.22
N MET A 66 -4.94 -2.05 14.48
CA MET A 66 -3.72 -1.58 13.84
C MET A 66 -2.81 -2.76 13.50
N ALA A 67 -2.21 -2.73 12.33
CA ALA A 67 -1.21 -3.71 11.90
C ALA A 67 0.15 -3.04 11.73
N VAL A 68 1.21 -3.69 12.22
CA VAL A 68 2.58 -3.27 12.02
C VAL A 68 3.13 -4.00 10.79
N VAL A 69 3.53 -3.25 9.77
CA VAL A 69 4.15 -3.78 8.55
C VAL A 69 5.39 -2.96 8.24
N ASP A 70 6.55 -3.60 8.28
CA ASP A 70 7.87 -2.95 8.19
C ASP A 70 7.98 -1.79 9.21
N ASP A 71 8.32 -0.58 8.75
CA ASP A 71 8.39 0.66 9.56
C ASP A 71 7.07 1.47 9.50
N ARG A 72 5.91 0.81 9.36
CA ARG A 72 4.61 1.49 9.25
C ARG A 72 3.55 0.86 10.12
N LEU A 73 2.60 1.68 10.55
CA LEU A 73 1.41 1.26 11.27
C LEU A 73 0.17 1.54 10.43
N LEU A 74 -0.58 0.50 10.13
CA LEU A 74 -1.76 0.52 9.26
C LEU A 74 -3.03 0.44 10.09
N ILE A 75 -3.96 1.38 9.91
CA ILE A 75 -5.19 1.53 10.69
C ILE A 75 -6.38 0.92 9.95
N ALA A 76 -7.21 0.20 10.71
CA ALA A 76 -8.46 -0.43 10.33
C ALA A 76 -9.56 0.47 9.81
N GLY A 77 -10.11 0.12 8.64
CA GLY A 77 -11.37 0.70 8.17
C GLY A 77 -11.23 2.07 7.54
N TYR A 78 -10.02 2.51 7.21
CA TYR A 78 -9.75 3.81 6.58
C TYR A 78 -9.26 3.65 5.13
N PRO A 79 -9.69 4.54 4.21
CA PRO A 79 -9.22 4.56 2.82
C PRO A 79 -7.75 4.98 2.71
N GLN A 80 -7.17 4.81 1.52
CA GLN A 80 -5.76 5.07 1.23
C GLN A 80 -5.31 6.48 1.66
N GLY A 81 -4.13 6.57 2.29
CA GLY A 81 -3.51 7.84 2.73
C GLY A 81 -4.05 8.38 4.05
N GLU A 82 -5.17 7.84 4.56
CA GLU A 82 -5.70 8.11 5.90
C GLU A 82 -5.46 6.95 6.88
N ASN A 83 -5.05 5.79 6.35
CA ASN A 83 -4.84 4.56 7.11
C ASN A 83 -3.37 4.29 7.48
N GLU A 84 -2.42 5.14 7.09
CA GLU A 84 -0.98 4.93 7.35
C GLU A 84 -0.46 5.97 8.34
N VAL A 85 0.22 5.51 9.40
CA VAL A 85 0.98 6.36 10.31
C VAL A 85 2.45 5.97 10.22
N ARG A 86 3.28 6.95 9.84
CA ARG A 86 4.74 6.84 9.85
C ARG A 86 5.27 7.43 11.15
N SER A 87 6.11 6.68 11.85
CA SER A 87 6.86 7.20 13.00
C SER A 87 8.20 6.48 13.12
N PRO A 88 9.33 7.21 13.21
CA PRO A 88 10.63 6.61 13.50
C PRO A 88 10.71 6.00 14.92
N GLY A 89 9.80 6.39 15.84
CA GLY A 89 9.81 5.99 17.24
C GLY A 89 8.65 5.05 17.60
N GLY A 90 8.94 3.99 18.37
CA GLY A 90 7.96 3.03 18.90
C GLY A 90 7.73 1.77 18.07
N LEU A 91 7.87 1.87 16.75
CA LEU A 91 7.71 0.71 15.85
C LEU A 91 8.82 -0.33 16.03
N ARG A 92 10.06 0.12 16.30
CA ARG A 92 11.19 -0.78 16.58
C ARG A 92 10.96 -1.61 17.84
N GLU A 93 10.31 -1.03 18.84
CA GLU A 93 9.99 -1.71 20.10
C GLU A 93 8.87 -2.73 19.91
N LEU A 94 7.84 -2.40 19.15
CA LEU A 94 6.80 -3.37 18.74
C LEU A 94 7.42 -4.56 17.98
N HIS A 95 8.28 -4.27 17.00
CA HIS A 95 8.97 -5.31 16.23
C HIS A 95 9.91 -6.16 17.09
N ARG A 96 10.59 -5.56 18.07
CA ARG A 96 11.46 -6.27 19.04
C ARG A 96 10.68 -7.27 19.88
N TRP A 97 9.44 -6.93 20.21
CA TRP A 97 8.50 -7.81 20.92
C TRP A 97 7.76 -8.79 20.01
N GLY A 98 8.03 -8.76 18.69
CA GLY A 98 7.32 -9.59 17.72
C GLY A 98 5.83 -9.24 17.61
N ILE A 99 5.46 -8.01 17.92
CA ILE A 99 4.09 -7.51 17.84
C ILE A 99 3.83 -7.04 16.41
N GLU A 100 2.91 -7.71 15.74
CA GLU A 100 2.51 -7.41 14.37
C GLU A 100 1.09 -6.83 14.29
N GLY A 101 0.31 -6.97 15.36
CA GLY A 101 -1.02 -6.40 15.50
C GLY A 101 -1.22 -5.78 16.89
N LEU A 102 -1.93 -4.65 16.91
CA LEU A 102 -2.36 -3.94 18.11
C LEU A 102 -3.86 -3.66 17.98
N SER A 103 -4.65 -4.07 18.96
CA SER A 103 -6.11 -3.85 19.00
C SER A 103 -6.51 -3.18 20.30
N LEU A 104 -7.31 -2.13 20.21
CA LEU A 104 -7.83 -1.35 21.32
C LEU A 104 -9.36 -1.39 21.31
N TRP A 105 -9.98 -1.57 22.47
CA TRP A 105 -11.42 -1.70 22.62
C TRP A 105 -12.01 -0.54 23.44
N PRO A 106 -13.32 -0.24 23.29
CA PRO A 106 -13.98 0.73 24.16
C PRO A 106 -13.79 0.38 25.64
N GLY A 107 -13.43 1.36 26.47
CA GLY A 107 -13.09 1.13 27.89
C GLY A 107 -11.60 1.23 28.22
N LEU A 108 -10.75 1.48 27.22
CA LEU A 108 -9.32 1.73 27.38
C LEU A 108 -9.01 2.78 28.47
N THR A 109 -8.08 2.47 29.37
CA THR A 109 -7.67 3.36 30.47
C THR A 109 -6.21 3.79 30.37
N SER A 110 -5.84 4.84 31.11
CA SER A 110 -4.45 5.31 31.24
C SER A 110 -3.52 4.26 31.82
N GLU A 111 -4.01 3.42 32.74
CA GLU A 111 -3.23 2.34 33.36
C GLU A 111 -2.87 1.26 32.34
N GLU A 112 -3.81 0.91 31.44
CA GLU A 112 -3.54 -0.07 30.39
C GLU A 112 -2.51 0.45 29.38
N VAL A 113 -2.62 1.72 28.97
CA VAL A 113 -1.64 2.36 28.07
C VAL A 113 -0.26 2.46 28.75
N ALA A 114 -0.22 2.80 30.05
CA ALA A 114 1.01 2.79 30.82
C ALA A 114 1.66 1.39 30.86
N ALA A 115 0.86 0.33 31.07
CA ALA A 115 1.34 -1.04 31.07
C ALA A 115 1.95 -1.45 29.72
N LEU A 116 1.31 -1.07 28.61
CA LEU A 116 1.85 -1.28 27.27
C LEU A 116 3.21 -0.59 27.11
N PHE A 117 3.33 0.68 27.53
CA PHE A 117 4.58 1.41 27.40
C PHE A 117 5.70 0.82 28.25
N GLU A 118 5.41 0.42 29.50
CA GLU A 118 6.40 -0.23 30.36
C GLU A 118 6.92 -1.56 29.77
N ILE A 119 6.04 -2.35 29.14
CA ILE A 119 6.45 -3.56 28.41
C ILE A 119 7.32 -3.22 27.21
N LEU A 120 6.94 -2.25 26.39
CA LEU A 120 7.68 -1.91 25.17
C LEU A 120 9.04 -1.23 25.45
N ARG A 121 9.22 -0.59 26.61
CA ARG A 121 10.51 0.02 27.02
C ARG A 121 11.61 -1.01 27.28
N ARG A 122 11.25 -2.18 27.79
CA ARG A 122 12.21 -3.25 28.13
C ARG A 122 12.44 -4.18 26.94
N ARG A 123 13.56 -4.91 26.97
CA ARG A 123 13.78 -6.02 26.03
C ARG A 123 13.00 -7.26 26.53
N PRO A 124 12.40 -8.05 25.63
CA PRO A 124 11.83 -9.33 26.01
C PRO A 124 12.94 -10.28 26.49
N ALA A 125 12.74 -10.94 27.62
CA ALA A 125 13.53 -12.09 28.01
C ALA A 125 13.10 -13.33 27.21
N GLU A 126 13.93 -14.37 27.21
CA GLU A 126 13.67 -15.59 26.46
C GLU A 126 12.33 -16.23 26.89
N GLY A 127 11.42 -16.44 25.92
CA GLY A 127 10.09 -16.99 26.17
C GLY A 127 9.06 -16.02 26.75
N GLU A 128 9.37 -14.72 26.88
CA GLU A 128 8.37 -13.72 27.23
C GLU A 128 7.50 -13.32 26.04
N ASP A 129 6.21 -13.14 26.32
CA ASP A 129 5.20 -12.73 25.35
C ASP A 129 4.47 -11.48 25.86
N ALA A 130 4.40 -10.45 25.02
CA ALA A 130 3.82 -9.16 25.39
C ALA A 130 2.32 -9.28 25.73
N ALA A 131 1.58 -10.16 25.05
CA ALA A 131 0.15 -10.34 25.29
C ALA A 131 -0.10 -10.94 26.68
N ARG A 132 0.70 -11.94 27.07
CA ARG A 132 0.63 -12.54 28.41
C ARG A 132 0.94 -11.53 29.52
N LEU A 133 1.93 -10.65 29.29
CA LEU A 133 2.33 -9.63 30.26
C LEU A 133 1.28 -8.53 30.42
N LEU A 134 0.66 -8.09 29.32
CA LEU A 134 -0.48 -7.16 29.36
C LEU A 134 -1.66 -7.76 30.13
N ALA A 135 -1.98 -9.03 29.88
CA ALA A 135 -3.03 -9.73 30.61
C ALA A 135 -2.73 -9.81 32.13
N GLN A 136 -1.48 -10.06 32.52
CA GLN A 136 -1.04 -10.06 33.93
C GLN A 136 -1.11 -8.66 34.57
N ALA A 137 -0.86 -7.61 33.79
CA ALA A 137 -1.01 -6.22 34.22
C ALA A 137 -2.48 -5.75 34.30
N GLY A 138 -3.44 -6.62 33.97
CA GLY A 138 -4.87 -6.29 33.97
C GLY A 138 -5.32 -5.46 32.78
N ALA A 139 -4.51 -5.35 31.72
CA ALA A 139 -4.89 -4.66 30.49
C ALA A 139 -5.87 -5.53 29.69
N SER A 140 -7.16 -5.20 29.81
CA SER A 140 -8.26 -5.97 29.24
C SER A 140 -8.77 -5.41 27.91
N HIS A 141 -8.49 -4.14 27.63
CA HIS A 141 -8.91 -3.43 26.43
C HIS A 141 -7.77 -3.23 25.41
N ILE A 142 -6.54 -3.64 25.75
CA ILE A 142 -5.39 -3.70 24.82
C ILE A 142 -5.07 -5.15 24.50
N ARG A 143 -4.95 -5.48 23.22
CA ARG A 143 -4.37 -6.75 22.76
C ARG A 143 -3.21 -6.48 21.80
N VAL A 144 -2.16 -7.25 21.98
CA VAL A 144 -0.99 -7.29 21.10
C VAL A 144 -0.70 -8.73 20.71
N GLY A 145 -0.02 -8.94 19.60
CA GLY A 145 0.52 -10.25 19.27
C GLY A 145 0.98 -10.36 17.84
N ARG A 146 1.39 -11.57 17.47
CA ARG A 146 1.52 -11.96 16.06
C ARG A 146 0.12 -12.17 15.48
N ILE A 147 -0.06 -11.81 14.22
CA ILE A 147 -1.32 -12.08 13.52
C ILE A 147 -1.36 -13.59 13.26
N GLN A 148 -1.99 -14.36 14.16
CA GLN A 148 -2.15 -15.80 13.99
C GLN A 148 -3.33 -16.12 13.08
N SER A 149 -3.11 -17.02 12.12
CA SER A 149 -4.14 -17.64 11.29
C SER A 149 -5.06 -18.50 12.18
N GLY A 150 -6.22 -17.98 12.58
CA GLY A 150 -7.22 -18.79 13.30
C GLY A 150 -8.06 -18.14 14.39
N GLY A 151 -8.11 -16.80 14.49
CA GLY A 151 -8.96 -16.11 15.47
C GLY A 151 -9.96 -15.13 14.82
N PRO A 152 -11.21 -15.03 15.28
CA PRO A 152 -12.19 -14.11 14.72
C PRO A 152 -12.10 -12.73 15.39
N THR A 153 -11.44 -11.75 14.76
CA THR A 153 -11.63 -10.30 15.06
C THR A 153 -11.40 -9.43 13.81
N ALA A 154 -12.11 -8.31 13.73
CA ALA A 154 -12.44 -7.57 12.52
C ALA A 154 -12.03 -6.09 12.61
N SER A 155 -11.02 -5.66 11.84
CA SER A 155 -10.97 -4.58 10.81
C SER A 155 -9.51 -4.06 10.69
N ALA A 156 -8.97 -3.64 9.52
CA ALA A 156 -7.54 -3.69 9.05
C ALA A 156 -6.79 -5.00 9.20
N ALA A 157 -6.87 -5.66 10.35
CA ALA A 157 -6.38 -7.02 10.49
C ALA A 157 -6.87 -7.89 9.32
N PRO A 158 -8.12 -7.77 8.79
CA PRO A 158 -8.56 -8.53 7.63
C PRO A 158 -7.81 -8.25 6.33
N ALA A 159 -7.50 -6.99 5.98
CA ALA A 159 -6.84 -6.70 4.70
C ALA A 159 -5.37 -7.12 4.73
N VAL A 160 -4.66 -6.83 5.82
CA VAL A 160 -3.26 -7.26 6.00
C VAL A 160 -3.17 -8.78 6.17
N ARG A 161 -4.09 -9.39 6.93
CA ARG A 161 -4.19 -10.84 7.06
C ARG A 161 -4.51 -11.49 5.72
N LEU A 162 -5.53 -10.99 5.01
CA LEU A 162 -5.89 -11.48 3.68
C LEU A 162 -4.71 -11.36 2.71
N TYR A 163 -4.00 -10.24 2.74
CA TYR A 163 -2.81 -10.04 1.92
C TYR A 163 -1.72 -11.07 2.24
N ARG A 164 -1.40 -11.28 3.52
CA ARG A 164 -0.39 -12.28 3.94
C ARG A 164 -0.84 -13.71 3.67
N GLU A 165 -2.10 -14.04 3.92
CA GLU A 165 -2.71 -15.34 3.60
C GLU A 165 -2.67 -15.59 2.10
N ALA A 166 -2.98 -14.58 1.29
CA ALA A 166 -2.86 -14.66 -0.15
C ALA A 166 -1.41 -14.85 -0.60
N VAL A 167 -0.44 -14.12 -0.03
CA VAL A 167 1.00 -14.32 -0.32
C VAL A 167 1.43 -15.74 0.01
N ALA A 168 1.07 -16.26 1.19
CA ALA A 168 1.41 -17.63 1.60
C ALA A 168 0.74 -18.68 0.69
N ALA A 169 -0.51 -18.46 0.29
CA ALA A 169 -1.23 -19.31 -0.63
C ALA A 169 -0.59 -19.29 -2.04
N ILE A 170 -0.19 -18.12 -2.54
CA ILE A 170 0.55 -17.98 -3.81
C ILE A 170 1.87 -18.73 -3.76
N ALA A 171 2.58 -18.67 -2.62
CA ALA A 171 3.82 -19.41 -2.42
C ALA A 171 3.59 -20.92 -2.57
N SER A 172 2.52 -21.45 -1.96
CA SER A 172 2.14 -22.86 -2.11
C SER A 172 1.77 -23.22 -3.55
N ILE A 173 1.02 -22.37 -4.25
CA ILE A 173 0.68 -22.56 -5.66
C ILE A 173 1.95 -22.65 -6.53
N HIS A 174 2.91 -21.76 -6.29
CA HIS A 174 4.18 -21.76 -7.04
C HIS A 174 5.03 -22.98 -6.72
N GLU A 175 5.12 -23.38 -5.46
CA GLU A 175 5.83 -24.60 -5.06
C GLU A 175 5.25 -25.84 -5.75
N GLN A 176 3.93 -25.96 -5.84
CA GLN A 176 3.27 -27.04 -6.58
C GLN A 176 3.57 -26.99 -8.09
N ALA A 177 3.61 -25.79 -8.68
CA ALA A 177 3.95 -25.63 -10.10
C ALA A 177 5.41 -26.03 -10.38
N GLU A 178 6.33 -25.70 -9.46
CA GLU A 178 7.74 -26.06 -9.52
C GLU A 178 7.99 -27.56 -9.34
N THR A 179 7.36 -28.18 -8.33
CA THR A 179 7.66 -29.56 -7.91
C THR A 179 6.82 -30.61 -8.65
N HIS A 180 5.56 -30.29 -8.91
CA HIS A 180 4.57 -31.25 -9.42
C HIS A 180 4.03 -30.87 -10.80
N HIS A 181 4.36 -29.68 -11.30
CA HIS A 181 3.79 -29.13 -12.53
C HIS A 181 2.25 -29.14 -12.50
N THR A 182 1.70 -28.83 -11.33
CA THR A 182 0.26 -28.66 -11.08
C THR A 182 0.01 -27.29 -10.45
N VAL A 183 -1.20 -26.76 -10.61
CA VAL A 183 -1.63 -25.48 -10.02
C VAL A 183 -2.95 -25.72 -9.30
N ASP A 184 -3.04 -25.35 -8.03
CA ASP A 184 -4.30 -25.34 -7.29
C ASP A 184 -5.16 -24.16 -7.75
N LEU A 185 -6.00 -24.42 -8.74
CA LEU A 185 -6.89 -23.40 -9.30
C LEU A 185 -7.96 -22.96 -8.30
N SER A 186 -8.39 -23.84 -7.39
CA SER A 186 -9.41 -23.49 -6.38
C SER A 186 -8.84 -22.44 -5.43
N GLN A 187 -7.60 -22.65 -4.97
CA GLN A 187 -6.91 -21.68 -4.11
C GLN A 187 -6.68 -20.35 -4.84
N ALA A 188 -6.30 -20.38 -6.12
CA ALA A 188 -6.16 -19.16 -6.93
C ALA A 188 -7.50 -18.40 -7.05
N GLN A 189 -8.61 -19.11 -7.27
CA GLN A 189 -9.95 -18.52 -7.36
C GLN A 189 -10.40 -17.91 -6.03
N GLU A 190 -10.10 -18.54 -4.89
CA GLU A 190 -10.41 -18.01 -3.55
C GLU A 190 -9.68 -16.68 -3.28
N ILE A 191 -8.39 -16.61 -3.59
CA ILE A 191 -7.59 -15.38 -3.47
C ILE A 191 -8.21 -14.27 -4.32
N VAL A 192 -8.52 -14.57 -5.57
CA VAL A 192 -9.07 -13.58 -6.50
C VAL A 192 -10.46 -13.14 -6.08
N ALA A 193 -11.31 -14.04 -5.60
CA ALA A 193 -12.62 -13.70 -5.06
C ALA A 193 -12.50 -12.72 -3.89
N ALA A 194 -11.53 -12.93 -3.01
CA ALA A 194 -11.26 -12.02 -1.89
C ALA A 194 -10.73 -10.65 -2.37
N VAL A 195 -9.89 -10.62 -3.41
CA VAL A 195 -9.44 -9.36 -4.05
C VAL A 195 -10.62 -8.60 -4.65
N VAL A 196 -11.49 -9.27 -5.41
CA VAL A 196 -12.68 -8.66 -6.03
C VAL A 196 -13.63 -8.10 -4.97
N GLU A 197 -13.85 -8.84 -3.87
CA GLU A 197 -14.68 -8.36 -2.77
C GLU A 197 -14.05 -7.17 -2.02
N ASP A 198 -12.73 -7.16 -1.83
CA ASP A 198 -12.02 -5.99 -1.28
C ASP A 198 -12.20 -4.76 -2.17
N GLN A 199 -12.08 -4.92 -3.50
CA GLN A 199 -12.37 -3.83 -4.43
C GLN A 199 -13.78 -3.29 -4.19
N ARG A 200 -14.78 -4.16 -4.07
CA ARG A 200 -16.17 -3.77 -3.81
C ARG A 200 -16.32 -2.92 -2.53
N ARG A 201 -15.52 -3.21 -1.51
CA ARG A 201 -15.51 -2.55 -0.19
C ARG A 201 -14.63 -1.31 -0.09
N GLY A 202 -14.04 -0.86 -1.19
CA GLY A 202 -13.23 0.37 -1.24
C GLY A 202 -11.75 0.16 -1.57
N GLY A 203 -11.33 -1.07 -1.87
CA GLY A 203 -10.00 -1.36 -2.44
C GLY A 203 -8.85 -1.16 -1.46
N GLN A 204 -8.98 -1.69 -0.24
CA GLN A 204 -7.95 -1.52 0.80
C GLN A 204 -6.66 -2.26 0.45
N LEU A 205 -6.75 -3.39 -0.27
CA LEU A 205 -5.57 -4.15 -0.71
C LEU A 205 -4.70 -3.38 -1.69
N GLN A 206 -5.28 -2.47 -2.49
CA GLN A 206 -4.49 -1.59 -3.35
C GLN A 206 -3.53 -0.71 -2.54
N ALA A 207 -3.84 -0.38 -1.29
CA ALA A 207 -2.94 0.37 -0.42
C ALA A 207 -1.70 -0.45 -0.04
N LEU A 208 -1.87 -1.77 0.04
CA LEU A 208 -0.83 -2.71 0.45
C LEU A 208 0.14 -3.01 -0.69
N THR A 209 -0.25 -2.79 -1.95
CA THR A 209 0.68 -2.93 -3.10
C THR A 209 1.80 -1.88 -3.07
N TRP A 210 1.69 -0.87 -2.21
CA TRP A 210 2.72 0.15 -1.99
C TRP A 210 3.71 -0.20 -0.87
N LEU A 211 3.41 -1.25 -0.08
CA LEU A 211 4.26 -1.71 1.01
C LEU A 211 5.44 -2.48 0.43
N LYS A 212 6.62 -2.20 1.00
CA LYS A 212 7.90 -2.67 0.48
C LYS A 212 8.27 -3.97 1.19
N SER A 213 7.86 -5.14 0.69
CA SER A 213 8.30 -6.39 1.33
C SER A 213 9.76 -6.69 0.98
N HIS A 214 10.62 -6.84 1.99
CA HIS A 214 12.02 -7.20 1.81
C HIS A 214 12.26 -8.70 1.54
N ASP A 215 11.35 -9.61 1.93
CA ASP A 215 11.68 -11.04 2.04
C ASP A 215 10.92 -12.06 1.16
N ASP A 216 9.89 -11.69 0.38
CA ASP A 216 9.21 -12.62 -0.54
C ASP A 216 8.81 -11.96 -1.89
N TYR A 217 9.81 -11.37 -2.55
CA TYR A 217 9.66 -10.52 -3.75
C TYR A 217 8.73 -11.07 -4.83
N THR A 218 8.79 -12.38 -5.13
CA THR A 218 8.03 -12.97 -6.25
C THR A 218 6.55 -13.10 -5.94
N PHE A 219 6.17 -13.48 -4.72
CA PHE A 219 4.77 -13.75 -4.37
C PHE A 219 4.00 -12.46 -4.08
N THR A 220 4.65 -11.49 -3.40
CA THR A 220 4.15 -10.12 -3.25
C THR A 220 3.91 -9.48 -4.62
N HIS A 221 4.86 -9.64 -5.55
CA HIS A 221 4.73 -9.13 -6.93
C HIS A 221 3.49 -9.68 -7.64
N VAL A 222 3.34 -11.02 -7.65
CA VAL A 222 2.19 -11.67 -8.29
C VAL A 222 0.87 -11.20 -7.70
N LEU A 223 0.78 -11.06 -6.37
CA LEU A 223 -0.42 -10.53 -5.72
C LEU A 223 -0.69 -9.06 -6.10
N ASN A 224 0.33 -8.22 -6.11
CA ASN A 224 0.21 -6.81 -6.48
C ASN A 224 -0.27 -6.65 -7.93
N VAL A 225 0.31 -7.41 -8.85
CA VAL A 225 -0.11 -7.43 -10.26
C VAL A 225 -1.58 -7.85 -10.38
N CYS A 226 -2.01 -8.87 -9.63
CA CYS A 226 -3.42 -9.28 -9.58
C CYS A 226 -4.32 -8.14 -9.06
N ILE A 227 -4.02 -7.56 -7.90
CA ILE A 227 -4.80 -6.46 -7.30
C ILE A 227 -4.93 -5.28 -8.26
N LEU A 228 -3.82 -4.82 -8.84
CA LEU A 228 -3.78 -3.69 -9.77
C LEU A 228 -4.50 -4.00 -11.09
N THR A 229 -4.44 -5.24 -11.57
CA THR A 229 -5.13 -5.65 -12.81
C THR A 229 -6.65 -5.71 -12.61
N VAL A 230 -7.11 -6.27 -11.49
CA VAL A 230 -8.53 -6.30 -11.13
C VAL A 230 -9.06 -4.88 -10.90
N ALA A 231 -8.29 -4.02 -10.23
CA ALA A 231 -8.62 -2.62 -10.04
C ALA A 231 -8.82 -1.88 -11.38
N GLN A 232 -7.89 -2.04 -12.33
CA GLN A 232 -8.03 -1.45 -13.67
C GLN A 232 -9.27 -1.97 -14.40
N ALA A 233 -9.47 -3.29 -14.41
CA ALA A 233 -10.62 -3.91 -15.07
C ALA A 233 -11.95 -3.38 -14.51
N ARG A 234 -12.02 -3.16 -13.19
CA ARG A 234 -13.19 -2.60 -12.53
C ARG A 234 -13.42 -1.13 -12.86
N THR A 235 -12.37 -0.30 -12.89
CA THR A 235 -12.51 1.13 -13.25
C THR A 235 -12.93 1.33 -14.71
N LEU A 236 -12.67 0.35 -15.57
CA LEU A 236 -13.19 0.28 -16.94
C LEU A 236 -14.66 -0.17 -17.04
N GLY A 237 -15.29 -0.53 -15.91
CA GLY A 237 -16.68 -0.96 -15.86
C GLY A 237 -16.92 -2.40 -16.32
N LEU A 238 -15.90 -3.27 -16.29
CA LEU A 238 -16.09 -4.67 -16.62
C LEU A 238 -16.94 -5.39 -15.55
N PRO A 239 -17.80 -6.35 -15.95
CA PRO A 239 -18.67 -7.07 -15.02
C PRO A 239 -17.87 -8.00 -14.10
N GLU A 240 -18.41 -8.28 -12.92
CA GLU A 240 -17.71 -9.02 -11.84
C GLU A 240 -17.21 -10.40 -12.27
N GLU A 241 -18.00 -11.14 -13.05
CA GLU A 241 -17.59 -12.44 -13.60
C GLU A 241 -16.28 -12.33 -14.40
N ARG A 242 -16.12 -11.23 -15.15
CA ARG A 242 -14.90 -10.96 -15.92
C ARG A 242 -13.75 -10.52 -15.03
N LEU A 243 -14.02 -9.83 -13.91
CA LEU A 243 -13.00 -9.46 -12.93
C LEU A 243 -12.36 -10.70 -12.31
N ALA A 244 -13.17 -11.71 -11.98
CA ALA A 244 -12.68 -12.97 -11.42
C ALA A 244 -11.77 -13.71 -12.42
N THR A 245 -12.19 -13.88 -13.68
CA THR A 245 -11.35 -14.52 -14.70
C THR A 245 -10.06 -13.74 -14.97
N ILE A 246 -10.14 -12.41 -15.07
CA ILE A 246 -8.98 -11.55 -15.28
C ILE A 246 -8.02 -11.60 -14.09
N GLY A 247 -8.55 -11.66 -12.86
CA GLY A 247 -7.74 -11.77 -11.65
C GLY A 247 -6.98 -13.09 -11.58
N VAL A 248 -7.62 -14.22 -11.92
CA VAL A 248 -6.93 -15.52 -11.99
C VAL A 248 -5.84 -15.50 -13.07
N ALA A 249 -6.15 -14.95 -14.24
CA ALA A 249 -5.20 -14.78 -15.32
C ALA A 249 -3.97 -13.94 -14.91
N ALA A 250 -4.19 -12.85 -14.16
CA ALA A 250 -3.12 -12.02 -13.63
C ALA A 250 -2.33 -12.69 -12.50
N LEU A 251 -2.99 -13.46 -11.62
CA LEU A 251 -2.32 -14.20 -10.56
C LEU A 251 -1.40 -15.31 -11.10
N LEU A 252 -1.73 -15.90 -12.25
CA LEU A 252 -0.98 -16.99 -12.85
C LEU A 252 -0.11 -16.58 -14.05
N HIS A 253 0.03 -15.27 -14.32
CA HIS A 253 0.74 -14.78 -15.50
C HIS A 253 2.20 -15.28 -15.57
N ASP A 254 2.83 -15.40 -14.40
CA ASP A 254 4.24 -15.68 -14.21
C ASP A 254 4.55 -17.15 -13.87
N THR A 255 3.56 -18.04 -13.90
CA THR A 255 3.73 -19.45 -13.48
C THR A 255 4.89 -20.15 -14.21
N GLY A 256 5.19 -19.75 -15.44
CA GLY A 256 6.32 -20.31 -16.20
C GLY A 256 7.71 -20.02 -15.64
N LYS A 257 7.85 -19.12 -14.65
CA LYS A 257 9.12 -18.89 -13.94
C LYS A 257 9.59 -20.15 -13.19
N CYS A 258 8.71 -21.12 -12.94
CA CYS A 258 9.07 -22.43 -12.40
C CYS A 258 10.05 -23.22 -13.28
N PHE A 259 10.16 -22.87 -14.56
CA PHE A 259 11.12 -23.48 -15.50
C PHE A 259 12.41 -22.66 -15.66
N VAL A 260 12.53 -21.52 -14.98
CA VAL A 260 13.72 -20.66 -15.04
C VAL A 260 14.64 -21.01 -13.87
N PRO A 261 15.95 -21.20 -14.10
CA PRO A 261 16.89 -21.50 -13.02
C PRO A 261 16.86 -20.43 -11.92
N PRO A 262 16.75 -20.82 -10.63
CA PRO A 262 16.61 -19.86 -9.53
C PRO A 262 17.78 -18.87 -9.41
N GLU A 263 18.98 -19.27 -9.82
CA GLU A 263 20.16 -18.41 -9.90
C GLU A 263 20.02 -17.25 -10.87
N LEU A 264 19.21 -17.40 -11.93
CA LEU A 264 18.91 -16.31 -12.88
C LEU A 264 17.84 -15.38 -12.31
N LEU A 265 16.82 -15.92 -11.64
CA LEU A 265 15.76 -15.13 -10.99
C LEU A 265 16.31 -14.29 -9.83
N ARG A 266 17.28 -14.83 -9.09
CA ARG A 266 17.91 -14.19 -7.92
C ARG A 266 19.22 -13.47 -8.25
N LYS A 267 19.59 -13.37 -9.53
CA LYS A 267 20.89 -12.80 -9.93
C LYS A 267 21.02 -11.33 -9.50
N PRO A 268 22.07 -10.95 -8.75
CA PRO A 268 22.35 -9.56 -8.47
C PRO A 268 22.86 -8.85 -9.74
N GLY A 269 22.06 -7.92 -10.28
CA GLY A 269 22.44 -7.09 -11.44
C GLY A 269 21.73 -7.45 -12.75
N LYS A 270 22.33 -7.07 -13.88
CA LYS A 270 21.74 -7.32 -15.22
C LYS A 270 22.05 -8.73 -15.69
N LEU A 271 21.05 -9.37 -16.32
CA LEU A 271 21.24 -10.60 -17.08
C LEU A 271 22.08 -10.33 -18.33
N THR A 272 22.96 -11.27 -18.67
CA THR A 272 23.61 -11.31 -19.98
C THR A 272 22.55 -11.62 -21.06
N PRO A 273 22.84 -11.34 -22.34
CA PRO A 273 21.90 -11.67 -23.43
C PRO A 273 21.48 -13.15 -23.42
N ALA A 274 22.42 -14.07 -23.21
CA ALA A 274 22.14 -15.51 -23.16
C ALA A 274 21.25 -15.91 -21.96
N GLU A 275 21.52 -15.35 -20.78
CA GLU A 275 20.68 -15.58 -19.60
C GLU A 275 19.27 -15.00 -19.80
N PHE A 276 19.16 -13.84 -20.46
CA PHE A 276 17.88 -13.24 -20.77
C PHE A 276 17.07 -14.09 -21.75
N GLU A 277 17.70 -14.73 -22.74
CA GLU A 277 17.01 -15.67 -23.64
C GLU A 277 16.42 -16.90 -22.91
N VAL A 278 17.00 -17.32 -21.77
CA VAL A 278 16.41 -18.36 -20.93
C VAL A 278 15.18 -17.81 -20.20
N VAL A 279 15.32 -16.64 -19.56
CA VAL A 279 14.21 -16.01 -18.82
C VAL A 279 13.03 -15.68 -19.76
N LYS A 280 13.29 -15.23 -20.99
CA LYS A 280 12.25 -14.91 -21.99
C LYS A 280 11.33 -16.07 -22.36
N GLN A 281 11.70 -17.31 -22.03
CA GLN A 281 10.88 -18.48 -22.36
C GLN A 281 9.71 -18.68 -21.39
N HIS A 282 9.76 -18.07 -20.20
CA HIS A 282 8.75 -18.31 -19.17
C HIS A 282 7.30 -18.02 -19.61
N PRO A 283 6.97 -17.03 -20.46
CA PRO A 283 5.57 -16.83 -20.87
C PRO A 283 5.06 -18.01 -21.71
N ALA A 284 5.90 -18.52 -22.62
CA ALA A 284 5.56 -19.66 -23.47
C ALA A 284 5.47 -20.97 -22.66
N LEU A 285 6.41 -21.19 -21.73
CA LEU A 285 6.42 -22.38 -20.88
C LEU A 285 5.26 -22.36 -19.88
N GLY A 286 4.96 -21.20 -19.30
CA GLY A 286 3.81 -21.00 -18.41
C GLY A 286 2.49 -21.27 -19.12
N ALA A 287 2.29 -20.69 -20.30
CA ALA A 287 1.10 -20.96 -21.10
C ALA A 287 0.97 -22.45 -21.48
N LYS A 288 2.08 -23.13 -21.80
CA LYS A 288 2.09 -24.57 -22.10
C LYS A 288 1.67 -25.39 -20.88
N LEU A 289 2.20 -25.06 -19.69
CA LEU A 289 1.85 -25.72 -18.44
C LEU A 289 0.37 -25.51 -18.10
N LEU A 290 -0.09 -24.26 -18.11
CA LEU A 290 -1.48 -23.90 -17.81
C LEU A 290 -2.47 -24.57 -18.76
N ARG A 291 -2.12 -24.72 -20.04
CA ARG A 291 -2.94 -25.43 -21.04
C ARG A 291 -3.14 -26.91 -20.72
N THR A 292 -2.25 -27.54 -19.95
CA THR A 292 -2.42 -28.95 -19.54
C THR A 292 -3.38 -29.16 -18.38
N ILE A 293 -3.80 -28.09 -17.72
CA ILE A 293 -4.69 -28.15 -16.55
C ILE A 293 -6.14 -27.96 -17.04
N PRO A 294 -7.02 -28.99 -16.96
CA PRO A 294 -8.33 -28.96 -17.62
C PRO A 294 -9.28 -27.85 -17.17
N GLN A 295 -9.09 -27.34 -15.95
CA GLN A 295 -9.96 -26.34 -15.33
C GLN A 295 -9.51 -24.89 -15.63
N VAL A 296 -8.30 -24.72 -16.17
CA VAL A 296 -7.77 -23.39 -16.50
C VAL A 296 -8.42 -22.90 -17.79
N ASP A 297 -8.93 -21.67 -17.74
CA ASP A 297 -9.59 -21.05 -18.88
C ASP A 297 -8.59 -20.52 -19.93
N ASP A 298 -9.07 -20.33 -21.16
CA ASP A 298 -8.26 -19.85 -22.28
C ASP A 298 -7.67 -18.45 -22.06
N LEU A 299 -8.33 -17.59 -21.28
CA LEU A 299 -7.83 -16.24 -20.99
C LEU A 299 -6.59 -16.32 -20.09
N THR A 300 -6.62 -17.17 -19.06
CA THR A 300 -5.46 -17.41 -18.18
C THR A 300 -4.26 -17.91 -18.98
N VAL A 301 -4.45 -18.91 -19.87
CA VAL A 301 -3.38 -19.38 -20.77
C VAL A 301 -2.87 -18.25 -21.67
N LEU A 302 -3.78 -17.43 -22.19
CA LEU A 302 -3.44 -16.34 -23.10
C LEU A 302 -2.66 -15.21 -22.41
N VAL A 303 -3.04 -14.81 -21.20
CA VAL A 303 -2.35 -13.76 -20.43
C VAL A 303 -0.95 -14.22 -20.04
N ALA A 304 -0.80 -15.48 -19.59
CA ALA A 304 0.52 -16.06 -19.33
C ALA A 304 1.42 -16.02 -20.57
N TYR A 305 0.87 -16.22 -21.77
CA TYR A 305 1.63 -16.13 -23.01
C TYR A 305 1.96 -14.69 -23.43
N GLU A 306 1.05 -13.74 -23.19
CA GLU A 306 1.07 -12.40 -23.81
C GLU A 306 1.57 -11.27 -22.91
N HIS A 307 1.73 -11.46 -21.59
CA HIS A 307 1.99 -10.36 -20.66
C HIS A 307 3.31 -9.58 -20.90
N HIS A 308 4.26 -10.15 -21.66
CA HIS A 308 5.48 -9.46 -22.12
C HIS A 308 5.47 -9.07 -23.61
N MET A 309 4.34 -9.24 -24.30
CA MET A 309 4.15 -8.69 -25.63
C MET A 309 3.84 -7.21 -25.55
N ARG A 310 4.39 -6.44 -26.49
CA ARG A 310 4.22 -5.00 -26.58
C ARG A 310 2.94 -4.65 -27.32
N TYR A 311 2.38 -3.48 -27.01
CA TYR A 311 1.21 -2.94 -27.70
C TYR A 311 1.42 -2.79 -29.23
N ASP A 312 2.64 -2.42 -29.64
CA ASP A 312 3.07 -2.31 -31.05
C ASP A 312 3.32 -3.66 -31.75
N GLY A 313 3.08 -4.78 -31.08
CA GLY A 313 3.27 -6.12 -31.62
C GLY A 313 4.69 -6.67 -31.49
N GLY A 314 5.62 -5.92 -30.86
CA GLY A 314 6.92 -6.44 -30.45
C GLY A 314 6.88 -7.21 -29.13
N GLY A 315 8.04 -7.36 -28.48
CA GLY A 315 8.17 -8.04 -27.19
C GLY A 315 8.41 -9.53 -27.37
N TYR A 316 8.03 -10.33 -26.38
CA TYR A 316 8.19 -11.79 -26.43
C TYR A 316 7.04 -12.51 -25.73
N PRO A 317 6.73 -13.76 -26.12
CA PRO A 317 7.30 -14.53 -27.23
C PRO A 317 6.98 -13.94 -28.61
N GLU A 318 7.87 -14.09 -29.58
CA GLU A 318 7.63 -13.60 -30.94
C GLU A 318 6.50 -14.38 -31.64
N ARG A 319 5.74 -13.70 -32.49
CA ARG A 319 4.67 -14.29 -33.29
C ARG A 319 4.91 -13.99 -34.77
N ALA A 320 4.58 -14.96 -35.62
CA ALA A 320 4.68 -14.80 -37.06
C ALA A 320 3.81 -13.65 -37.61
N HIS A 321 2.68 -13.35 -36.94
CA HIS A 321 1.77 -12.27 -37.31
C HIS A 321 1.58 -11.35 -36.11
N PRO A 322 2.23 -10.17 -36.09
CA PRO A 322 2.07 -9.20 -35.02
C PRO A 322 0.61 -8.80 -34.87
N ARG A 323 0.12 -8.80 -33.63
CA ARG A 323 -1.19 -8.25 -33.28
C ARG A 323 -1.15 -7.60 -31.92
N THR A 324 -2.08 -6.68 -31.69
CA THR A 324 -2.29 -6.15 -30.35
C THR A 324 -2.67 -7.29 -29.39
N PRO A 325 -2.06 -7.37 -28.18
CA PRO A 325 -2.42 -8.35 -27.17
C PRO A 325 -3.87 -8.21 -26.69
N ASN A 326 -4.40 -9.26 -26.04
CA ASN A 326 -5.74 -9.23 -25.46
C ASN A 326 -5.88 -8.07 -24.45
N LEU A 327 -7.11 -7.58 -24.23
CA LEU A 327 -7.38 -6.58 -23.19
C LEU A 327 -6.82 -7.00 -21.82
N ALA A 328 -7.08 -8.23 -21.38
CA ALA A 328 -6.59 -8.71 -20.09
C ALA A 328 -5.05 -8.74 -20.04
N SER A 329 -4.40 -9.16 -21.12
CA SER A 329 -2.94 -9.17 -21.24
C SER A 329 -2.37 -7.76 -21.13
N ARG A 330 -2.97 -6.78 -21.82
CA ARG A 330 -2.55 -5.37 -21.76
C ARG A 330 -2.72 -4.75 -20.36
N LEU A 331 -3.81 -5.07 -19.66
CA LEU A 331 -4.02 -4.66 -18.26
C LEU A 331 -2.95 -5.25 -17.33
N CYS A 332 -2.66 -6.55 -17.52
CA CYS A 332 -1.62 -7.26 -16.78
C CYS A 332 -0.23 -6.68 -17.05
N THR A 333 0.12 -6.40 -18.31
CA THR A 333 1.41 -5.78 -18.68
C THR A 333 1.61 -4.42 -18.02
N ILE A 334 0.56 -3.59 -17.94
CA ILE A 334 0.65 -2.28 -17.27
C ILE A 334 0.92 -2.46 -15.76
N ALA A 335 0.19 -3.36 -15.10
CA ALA A 335 0.37 -3.65 -13.68
C ALA A 335 1.74 -4.26 -13.36
N ASP A 336 2.18 -5.24 -14.16
CA ASP A 336 3.49 -5.90 -14.07
C ASP A 336 4.64 -4.89 -14.22
N TYR A 337 4.59 -4.05 -15.28
CA TYR A 337 5.61 -3.03 -15.50
C TYR A 337 5.68 -2.06 -14.30
N TYR A 338 4.51 -1.63 -13.81
CA TYR A 338 4.43 -0.70 -12.68
C TYR A 338 5.04 -1.28 -11.40
N ASP A 339 4.63 -2.49 -11.02
CA ASP A 339 5.14 -3.17 -9.83
C ASP A 339 6.65 -3.44 -9.98
N ALA A 340 7.10 -3.96 -11.12
CA ALA A 340 8.51 -4.23 -11.38
C ALA A 340 9.43 -2.99 -11.28
N LEU A 341 8.92 -1.79 -11.62
CA LEU A 341 9.65 -0.54 -11.42
C LEU A 341 9.79 -0.16 -9.94
N ARG A 342 8.72 -0.37 -9.18
CA ARG A 342 8.53 0.02 -7.78
C ARG A 342 9.20 -0.93 -6.79
N THR A 343 9.31 -2.20 -7.13
CA THR A 343 9.84 -3.20 -6.22
C THR A 343 11.37 -3.08 -6.13
N ILE A 344 11.87 -2.90 -4.90
CA ILE A 344 13.30 -2.69 -4.62
C ILE A 344 14.04 -4.00 -4.87
N ARG A 345 14.93 -4.01 -5.86
CA ARG A 345 15.99 -5.03 -5.97
C ARG A 345 17.19 -4.54 -5.18
N SER A 346 17.99 -5.43 -4.59
CA SER A 346 19.09 -5.17 -3.64
C SER A 346 20.17 -4.16 -4.07
N TYR A 347 20.05 -3.54 -5.26
CA TYR A 347 20.99 -2.62 -5.90
C TYR A 347 20.33 -1.39 -6.53
N LYS A 348 19.03 -1.13 -6.33
CA LYS A 348 18.27 -0.06 -7.01
C LYS A 348 17.81 1.03 -6.02
N LYS A 349 18.02 2.30 -6.38
CA LYS A 349 17.47 3.46 -5.67
C LYS A 349 15.94 3.41 -5.69
N GLU A 350 15.31 3.88 -4.63
CA GLU A 350 13.84 3.96 -4.53
C GLU A 350 13.27 4.75 -5.71
N ILE A 351 12.26 4.18 -6.38
CA ILE A 351 11.51 4.86 -7.44
C ILE A 351 10.15 5.24 -6.86
N THR A 352 9.81 6.53 -6.84
CA THR A 352 8.51 7.02 -6.37
C THR A 352 7.39 6.67 -7.37
N PRO A 353 6.10 6.76 -6.98
CA PRO A 353 4.98 6.48 -7.88
C PRO A 353 5.01 7.34 -9.15
N ASP A 354 5.28 8.63 -8.99
CA ASP A 354 5.36 9.60 -10.09
C ASP A 354 6.56 9.34 -11.00
N GLU A 355 7.71 8.94 -10.44
CA GLU A 355 8.88 8.52 -11.22
C GLU A 355 8.59 7.25 -12.03
N ALA A 356 7.90 6.27 -11.44
CA ALA A 356 7.50 5.05 -12.14
C ALA A 356 6.56 5.35 -13.31
N LEU A 357 5.52 6.16 -13.07
CA LEU A 357 4.58 6.58 -14.11
C LEU A 357 5.27 7.42 -15.20
N LYS A 358 6.23 8.27 -14.83
CA LYS A 358 7.04 9.03 -15.79
C LYS A 358 7.87 8.11 -16.68
N ILE A 359 8.51 7.09 -16.12
CA ILE A 359 9.26 6.08 -16.90
C ILE A 359 8.30 5.33 -17.84
N MET A 360 7.16 4.87 -17.33
CA MET A 360 6.17 4.15 -18.13
C MET A 360 5.60 4.99 -19.27
N SER A 361 5.44 6.30 -19.08
CA SER A 361 4.94 7.21 -20.12
C SER A 361 5.79 7.23 -21.38
N GLN A 362 7.09 6.93 -21.28
CA GLN A 362 8.00 6.81 -22.42
C GLN A 362 7.69 5.58 -23.30
N GLY A 363 7.03 4.57 -22.73
CA GLY A 363 6.60 3.36 -23.42
C GLY A 363 5.14 3.38 -23.89
N ALA A 364 4.38 4.44 -23.62
CA ALA A 364 3.00 4.55 -24.06
C ALA A 364 2.90 4.60 -25.59
N GLY A 365 2.00 3.80 -26.17
CA GLY A 365 1.84 3.66 -27.62
C GLY A 365 2.85 2.71 -28.28
N THR A 366 3.83 2.19 -27.54
CA THR A 366 4.79 1.19 -28.04
C THR A 366 4.73 -0.08 -27.21
N VAL A 367 5.20 -0.02 -25.96
CA VAL A 367 5.13 -1.12 -25.00
C VAL A 367 3.74 -1.22 -24.40
N LEU A 368 3.20 -0.09 -23.94
CA LEU A 368 1.94 -0.01 -23.21
C LEU A 368 0.84 0.55 -24.09
N ASP A 369 -0.37 0.03 -23.92
CA ASP A 369 -1.56 0.62 -24.53
C ASP A 369 -1.77 2.04 -23.98
N PRO A 370 -1.79 3.09 -24.82
CA PRO A 370 -1.83 4.46 -24.35
C PRO A 370 -3.17 4.83 -23.69
N VAL A 371 -4.28 4.19 -24.09
CA VAL A 371 -5.60 4.44 -23.50
C VAL A 371 -5.67 3.80 -22.13
N LEU A 372 -5.28 2.53 -22.03
CA LEU A 372 -5.29 1.80 -20.76
C LEU A 372 -4.26 2.37 -19.77
N PHE A 373 -3.09 2.80 -20.26
CA PHE A 373 -2.10 3.46 -19.42
C PHE A 373 -2.63 4.77 -18.83
N LYS A 374 -3.36 5.59 -19.62
CA LYS A 374 -4.01 6.79 -19.10
C LYS A 374 -5.02 6.44 -17.99
N HIS A 375 -5.85 5.43 -18.20
CA HIS A 375 -6.77 4.94 -17.18
C HIS A 375 -6.05 4.45 -15.91
N PHE A 376 -4.91 3.77 -16.08
CA PHE A 376 -4.07 3.34 -14.96
C PHE A 376 -3.53 4.54 -14.17
N VAL A 377 -3.04 5.58 -14.85
CA VAL A 377 -2.57 6.82 -14.21
C VAL A 377 -3.71 7.50 -13.43
N ASP A 378 -4.92 7.54 -13.98
CA ASP A 378 -6.11 8.08 -13.30
C ASP A 378 -6.51 7.26 -12.07
N MET A 379 -6.36 5.94 -12.12
CA MET A 379 -6.66 5.03 -11.02
C MET A 379 -5.63 5.14 -9.88
N VAL A 380 -4.34 5.10 -10.22
CA VAL A 380 -3.24 5.16 -9.24
C VAL A 380 -3.06 6.58 -8.68
N GLY A 381 -3.34 7.59 -9.50
CA GLY A 381 -3.05 8.99 -9.23
C GLY A 381 -1.56 9.32 -9.43
N LEU A 382 -1.25 10.34 -10.24
CA LEU A 382 0.14 10.79 -10.43
C LEU A 382 0.71 11.40 -9.15
N TYR A 383 -0.15 12.09 -8.40
CA TYR A 383 0.17 12.64 -7.09
C TYR A 383 -0.91 12.14 -6.11
N PRO A 384 -0.70 11.01 -5.44
CA PRO A 384 -1.63 10.54 -4.43
C PRO A 384 -1.76 11.56 -3.30
N ARG A 385 -2.88 11.50 -2.59
CA ARG A 385 -3.10 12.33 -1.41
C ARG A 385 -1.95 12.18 -0.41
N GLY A 386 -1.48 13.29 0.14
CA GLY A 386 -0.29 13.35 0.99
C GLY A 386 1.01 13.63 0.25
N CYS A 387 1.06 13.51 -1.09
CA CYS A 387 2.24 13.92 -1.85
C CYS A 387 2.53 15.40 -1.66
N VAL A 388 3.80 15.72 -1.39
CA VAL A 388 4.30 17.08 -1.42
C VAL A 388 4.68 17.42 -2.86
N VAL A 389 4.20 18.54 -3.36
CA VAL A 389 4.39 18.97 -4.74
C VAL A 389 4.84 20.44 -4.77
N GLN A 390 5.76 20.74 -5.68
CA GLN A 390 6.06 22.12 -6.07
C GLN A 390 5.12 22.50 -7.22
N LEU A 391 4.49 23.66 -7.10
CA LEU A 391 3.64 24.25 -8.14
C LEU A 391 4.47 25.13 -9.08
N SER A 392 3.92 25.42 -10.26
CA SER A 392 4.54 26.21 -11.33
C SER A 392 4.87 27.66 -10.97
N ASP A 393 4.36 28.17 -9.84
CA ASP A 393 4.72 29.48 -9.29
C ASP A 393 5.85 29.39 -8.24
N GLY A 394 6.43 28.21 -8.05
CA GLY A 394 7.47 27.92 -7.07
C GLY A 394 6.95 27.59 -5.67
N SER A 395 5.65 27.77 -5.39
CA SER A 395 5.05 27.43 -4.10
C SER A 395 5.03 25.93 -3.84
N THR A 396 5.00 25.54 -2.56
CA THR A 396 4.90 24.13 -2.16
C THR A 396 3.52 23.84 -1.60
N ALA A 397 2.95 22.71 -2.01
CA ALA A 397 1.62 22.28 -1.63
C ALA A 397 1.60 20.79 -1.27
N VAL A 398 0.58 20.38 -0.51
CA VAL A 398 0.29 18.98 -0.21
C VAL A 398 -0.98 18.56 -0.93
N VAL A 399 -0.96 17.41 -1.61
CA VAL A 399 -2.16 16.92 -2.30
C VAL A 399 -3.21 16.49 -1.28
N VAL A 400 -4.43 17.03 -1.40
CA VAL A 400 -5.56 16.73 -0.49
C VAL A 400 -6.60 15.82 -1.14
N ALA A 401 -6.73 15.84 -2.47
CA ALA A 401 -7.63 14.94 -3.19
C ALA A 401 -7.22 14.79 -4.66
N THR A 402 -7.52 13.63 -5.23
CA THR A 402 -7.43 13.36 -6.68
C THR A 402 -8.84 13.29 -7.26
N ARG A 403 -8.98 13.65 -8.54
CA ARG A 403 -10.23 13.50 -9.27
C ARG A 403 -10.04 12.57 -10.48
N PRO A 404 -10.97 11.63 -10.73
CA PRO A 404 -10.95 10.83 -11.94
C PRO A 404 -10.88 11.71 -13.20
N GLY A 405 -9.96 11.39 -14.11
CA GLY A 405 -9.74 12.15 -15.35
C GLY A 405 -8.85 13.39 -15.22
N PHE A 406 -8.38 13.74 -14.00
CA PHE A 406 -7.50 14.88 -13.72
C PHE A 406 -6.27 14.47 -12.90
N ALA A 407 -5.66 13.32 -13.20
CA ALA A 407 -4.51 12.79 -12.44
C ALA A 407 -3.34 13.77 -12.26
N THR A 408 -3.11 14.66 -13.24
CA THR A 408 -2.04 15.67 -13.21
C THR A 408 -2.45 16.99 -12.56
N ARG A 409 -3.73 17.15 -12.24
CA ARG A 409 -4.31 18.38 -11.67
C ARG A 409 -5.11 18.06 -10.40
N PRO A 410 -4.46 17.54 -9.34
CA PRO A 410 -5.12 17.24 -8.08
C PRO A 410 -5.63 18.51 -7.38
N THR A 411 -6.48 18.32 -6.37
CA THR A 411 -6.74 19.37 -5.39
C THR A 411 -5.59 19.36 -4.38
N VAL A 412 -5.00 20.52 -4.13
CA VAL A 412 -3.81 20.69 -3.28
C VAL A 412 -4.06 21.74 -2.19
N ARG A 413 -3.37 21.64 -1.07
CA ARG A 413 -3.29 22.68 -0.04
C ARG A 413 -1.93 23.34 -0.13
N VAL A 414 -1.88 24.59 -0.57
CA VAL A 414 -0.65 25.38 -0.67
C VAL A 414 -0.22 25.77 0.73
N VAL A 415 1.00 25.38 1.11
CA VAL A 415 1.55 25.51 2.47
C VAL A 415 2.62 26.60 2.53
N THR A 416 3.43 26.76 1.46
CA THR A 416 4.46 27.80 1.39
C THR A 416 4.21 28.78 0.26
N GLY A 417 4.76 29.98 0.37
CA GLY A 417 4.92 30.90 -0.76
C GLY A 417 6.01 30.43 -1.73
N SER A 418 6.19 31.18 -2.82
CA SER A 418 7.26 30.99 -3.81
C SER A 418 8.66 31.28 -3.24
N ASP A 419 8.73 31.99 -2.12
CA ASP A 419 9.93 32.29 -1.33
C ASP A 419 10.29 31.16 -0.33
N GLY A 420 9.46 30.11 -0.25
CA GLY A 420 9.64 28.99 0.67
C GLY A 420 9.18 29.28 2.11
N ALA A 421 8.65 30.47 2.40
CA ALA A 421 8.12 30.80 3.71
C ALA A 421 6.75 30.15 3.93
N LEU A 422 6.46 29.71 5.16
CA LEU A 422 5.15 29.17 5.51
C LEU A 422 4.07 30.24 5.42
N LEU A 423 2.95 29.90 4.78
CA LEU A 423 1.79 30.77 4.72
C LEU A 423 1.10 30.76 6.09
N ALA A 424 0.73 31.96 6.57
CA ALA A 424 -0.06 32.10 7.80
C ALA A 424 -1.42 31.38 7.69
N GLU A 425 -2.00 31.37 6.49
CA GLU A 425 -3.23 30.64 6.17
C GLU A 425 -3.04 29.78 4.91
N PRO A 426 -2.81 28.46 5.06
CA PRO A 426 -2.75 27.54 3.94
C PRO A 426 -4.07 27.51 3.16
N ARG A 427 -4.00 27.55 1.83
CA ARG A 427 -5.19 27.62 0.96
C ARG A 427 -5.37 26.34 0.14
N VAL A 428 -6.62 25.88 0.02
CA VAL A 428 -6.97 24.75 -0.85
C VAL A 428 -7.22 25.27 -2.27
N VAL A 429 -6.54 24.67 -3.24
CA VAL A 429 -6.67 24.99 -4.67
C VAL A 429 -7.00 23.73 -5.42
N ASP A 430 -8.10 23.75 -6.15
CA ASP A 430 -8.45 22.72 -7.11
C ASP A 430 -7.76 23.04 -8.44
N LEU A 431 -6.65 22.35 -8.73
CA LEU A 431 -5.90 22.62 -9.95
C LEU A 431 -6.72 22.28 -11.20
N ALA A 432 -7.69 21.37 -11.14
CA ALA A 432 -8.54 21.06 -12.29
C ALA A 432 -9.50 22.21 -12.66
N ALA A 433 -9.83 23.07 -11.70
CA ALA A 433 -10.77 24.19 -11.89
C ALA A 433 -10.09 25.51 -12.32
N THR A 434 -8.75 25.55 -12.42
CA THR A 434 -8.00 26.74 -12.83
C THR A 434 -7.75 26.77 -14.34
N HIS A 435 -8.00 27.91 -14.98
CA HIS A 435 -7.87 28.14 -16.43
C HIS A 435 -7.17 29.47 -16.74
N GLY A 436 -6.52 29.58 -17.90
CA GLY A 436 -5.83 30.80 -18.37
C GLY A 436 -4.39 30.95 -17.85
N ASP A 437 -3.79 32.14 -18.03
CA ASP A 437 -2.38 32.43 -17.69
C ASP A 437 -2.06 32.34 -16.19
N ALA A 438 -3.07 32.28 -15.32
CA ALA A 438 -2.94 32.09 -13.87
C ALA A 438 -3.13 30.63 -13.43
N ALA A 439 -3.20 29.67 -14.37
CA ALA A 439 -3.42 28.27 -14.06
C ALA A 439 -2.17 27.63 -13.42
N LEU A 440 -2.23 27.40 -12.11
CA LEU A 440 -1.22 26.63 -11.41
C LEU A 440 -1.21 25.18 -11.90
N ALA A 441 -0.02 24.62 -12.06
CA ALA A 441 0.21 23.21 -12.38
C ALA A 441 1.22 22.62 -11.41
N VAL A 442 1.19 21.30 -11.22
CA VAL A 442 2.27 20.61 -10.49
C VAL A 442 3.50 20.58 -11.40
N GLU A 443 4.60 21.13 -10.92
CA GLU A 443 5.88 21.13 -11.62
C GLU A 443 6.69 19.86 -11.31
N ARG A 444 6.74 19.47 -10.03
CA ARG A 444 7.38 18.22 -9.58
C ARG A 444 6.90 17.79 -8.20
N ALA A 445 7.02 16.49 -7.91
CA ALA A 445 6.94 15.99 -6.54
C ALA A 445 8.21 16.36 -5.75
N LEU A 446 8.06 16.55 -4.44
CA LEU A 446 9.15 16.81 -3.50
C LEU A 446 9.25 15.67 -2.48
N ASP A 447 10.45 15.45 -1.98
CA ASP A 447 10.67 14.55 -0.85
C ASP A 447 10.09 15.20 0.42
N PRO A 448 9.15 14.52 1.13
CA PRO A 448 8.57 15.00 2.38
C PRO A 448 9.59 15.41 3.45
N GLU A 449 10.80 14.83 3.45
CA GLU A 449 11.84 15.17 4.43
C GLU A 449 12.58 16.47 4.10
N THR A 450 12.43 16.99 2.87
CA THR A 450 13.14 18.17 2.39
C THR A 450 12.40 19.49 2.60
N VAL A 451 11.17 19.45 3.12
CA VAL A 451 10.32 20.63 3.30
C VAL A 451 10.24 21.07 4.76
N PRO A 452 10.08 22.38 5.05
CA PRO A 452 10.18 22.92 6.42
C PRO A 452 8.90 22.69 7.27
N PHE A 453 8.03 21.78 6.85
CA PHE A 453 6.75 21.50 7.50
C PHE A 453 6.43 20.02 7.46
N THR A 454 5.58 19.57 8.36
CA THR A 454 5.08 18.19 8.42
C THR A 454 3.92 18.03 7.44
N PRO A 455 4.08 17.36 6.28
CA PRO A 455 3.06 17.32 5.23
C PRO A 455 1.71 16.77 5.72
N GLU A 456 1.74 15.83 6.67
CA GLU A 456 0.58 15.15 7.25
C GLU A 456 -0.41 16.12 7.92
N ALA A 457 0.08 17.28 8.38
CA ALA A 457 -0.73 18.34 8.97
C ALA A 457 -1.57 19.12 7.95
N TYR A 458 -1.29 18.98 6.65
CA TYR A 458 -1.91 19.76 5.58
C TYR A 458 -2.72 18.92 4.58
N VAL A 459 -2.92 17.63 4.85
CA VAL A 459 -3.66 16.65 4.03
C VAL A 459 -5.18 16.77 4.15
#